data_AF-A0A2D9HS10-F1
#
_entry.id   AF-A0A2D9HS10-F1
#
_cell.length_a   1.000
_cell.length_b   1.000
_cell.length_c   1.000
_cell.angle_alpha   90.00
_cell.angle_beta   90.00
_cell.angle_gamma   90.00
#
_symmetry.space_group_name_H-M   'P 1'
#
loop_
_entity.id
_entity.type
_entity.pdbx_description
1 polymer ?
#
loop_
_entity_poly.entity_id
_entity_poly.type
_entity_poly.pdbx_seq_one_letter_code
_entity_poly.pdbx_strand_id
1 'polypeptide(L)'
;MERDDLIVNDSYAMAAHHSEEAGAAIRKKIWFVTALLTLITAVEVGMGVIFKRSETFTWTAIKWTFIVMTLVKAAYIVLVFMHLGDERSNLKRVIVAPYLLFISYLIFIAITEGFGHLDSYTTFH
;
A
#
# COMPACT_ATOMS: atom_id res chain seq x y z
N MET A 1 -15.09 32.11 -41.42
CA MET A 1 -14.44 30.79 -41.45
C MET A 1 -14.26 30.40 -40.01
N GLU A 2 -15.08 29.49 -39.49
CA GLU A 2 -14.78 28.86 -38.21
C GLU A 2 -13.39 28.23 -38.32
N ARG A 3 -12.60 28.37 -37.25
CA ARG A 3 -11.23 27.89 -37.20
C ARG A 3 -11.29 26.36 -37.02
N ASP A 4 -11.03 25.64 -38.10
CA ASP A 4 -11.08 24.17 -38.17
C ASP A 4 -10.21 23.50 -37.08
N ASP A 5 -9.14 24.19 -36.64
CA ASP A 5 -8.29 23.80 -35.51
C ASP A 5 -9.01 23.79 -34.16
N LEU A 6 -9.98 24.68 -33.96
CA LEU A 6 -10.80 24.71 -32.74
C LEU A 6 -11.86 23.61 -32.74
N ILE A 7 -12.46 23.33 -33.90
CA ILE A 7 -13.47 22.25 -34.04
C ILE A 7 -12.84 20.89 -33.75
N VAL A 8 -11.64 20.63 -34.27
CA VAL A 8 -10.90 19.39 -33.99
C VAL A 8 -10.50 19.31 -32.51
N ASN A 9 -10.01 20.40 -31.91
CA ASN A 9 -9.66 20.43 -30.49
C ASN A 9 -10.87 20.20 -29.56
N ASP A 10 -12.01 20.83 -29.86
CA ASP A 10 -13.25 20.67 -29.10
C ASP A 10 -13.80 19.25 -29.24
N SER A 11 -13.60 18.59 -30.39
CA SER A 11 -13.97 17.18 -30.57
C SER A 11 -13.20 16.24 -29.64
N TYR A 12 -11.90 16.51 -29.40
CA TYR A 12 -11.09 15.74 -28.45
C TYR A 12 -11.48 16.04 -26.99
N ALA A 13 -11.79 17.30 -26.67
CA ALA A 13 -12.28 17.69 -25.35
C ALA A 13 -13.61 16.99 -25.02
N MET A 14 -14.55 16.98 -25.97
CA MET A 14 -15.85 16.31 -25.86
C MET A 14 -15.72 14.78 -25.72
N ALA A 15 -14.77 14.16 -26.42
CA ALA A 15 -14.49 12.72 -26.32
C ALA A 15 -13.81 12.30 -25.00
N ALA A 16 -13.13 13.23 -24.31
CA ALA A 16 -12.47 12.99 -23.03
C ALA A 16 -13.41 13.12 -21.81
N HIS A 17 -14.68 13.48 -22.00
CA HIS A 17 -15.67 13.49 -20.92
C HIS A 17 -16.04 12.05 -20.54
N HIS A 18 -15.37 11.52 -19.51
CA HIS A 18 -15.87 10.36 -18.77
C HIS A 18 -17.29 10.65 -18.27
N SER A 19 -18.19 9.67 -18.36
CA SER A 19 -19.55 9.85 -17.86
C SER A 19 -19.55 10.22 -16.38
N GLU A 20 -20.43 11.15 -15.99
CA GLU A 20 -20.65 11.55 -14.59
C GLU A 20 -20.85 10.32 -13.67
N GLU A 21 -21.53 9.30 -14.18
CA GLU A 21 -21.78 8.03 -13.50
C GLU A 21 -20.48 7.26 -13.19
N ALA A 22 -19.55 7.18 -14.14
CA ALA A 22 -18.26 6.53 -13.94
C ALA A 22 -17.41 7.28 -12.90
N GLY A 23 -17.40 8.61 -12.97
CA GLY A 23 -16.72 9.46 -11.98
C GLY A 23 -17.29 9.31 -10.57
N ALA A 24 -18.61 9.22 -10.43
CA ALA A 24 -19.28 9.01 -9.14
C ALA A 24 -18.90 7.65 -8.52
N ALA A 25 -18.82 6.59 -9.31
CA ALA A 25 -18.42 5.26 -8.85
C ALA A 25 -16.97 5.25 -8.32
N ILE A 26 -16.03 5.91 -9.01
CA ILE A 26 -14.63 6.01 -8.59
C ILE A 26 -14.51 6.78 -7.27
N ARG A 27 -15.19 7.93 -7.14
CA ARG A 27 -15.20 8.72 -5.90
C ARG A 27 -15.74 7.91 -4.72
N LYS A 28 -16.81 7.13 -4.94
CA LYS A 28 -17.39 6.25 -3.92
C LYS A 28 -16.40 5.16 -3.48
N LYS A 29 -15.68 4.52 -4.42
CA LYS A 29 -14.63 3.52 -4.13
C LYS A 29 -13.52 4.14 -3.27
N ILE A 30 -13.05 5.34 -3.62
CA ILE A 30 -12.02 6.06 -2.88
C ILE A 30 -12.48 6.30 -1.43
N TRP A 31 -13.66 6.90 -1.24
CA TRP A 31 -14.18 7.18 0.11
C TRP A 31 -14.37 5.93 0.97
N PHE A 32 -14.86 4.84 0.37
CA PHE A 32 -14.99 3.56 1.05
C PHE A 32 -13.64 3.02 1.52
N VAL A 33 -12.64 2.99 0.64
CA VAL A 33 -11.30 2.46 0.95
C VAL A 33 -10.58 3.36 1.95
N THR A 34 -10.74 4.69 1.86
CA THR A 34 -10.23 5.62 2.87
C THR A 34 -10.80 5.30 4.25
N ALA A 35 -12.12 5.18 4.39
CA ALA A 35 -12.75 4.86 5.67
C ALA A 35 -12.29 3.49 6.22
N LEU A 36 -12.18 2.48 5.35
CA LEU A 36 -11.68 1.16 5.71
C LEU A 36 -10.24 1.24 6.26
N LEU A 37 -9.35 1.94 5.56
CA LEU A 37 -7.95 2.06 5.94
C LEU A 37 -7.76 2.90 7.21
N THR A 38 -8.56 3.94 7.40
CA THR A 38 -8.60 4.71 8.64
C THR A 38 -9.02 3.82 9.81
N LEU A 39 -10.05 2.99 9.65
CA LEU A 39 -10.50 2.07 10.68
C LEU A 39 -9.42 1.04 11.05
N ILE A 40 -8.82 0.39 10.05
CA ILE A 40 -7.74 -0.59 10.26
C ILE A 40 -6.58 0.08 11.01
N THR A 41 -6.20 1.29 10.60
CA THR A 41 -5.12 2.05 11.25
C THR A 41 -5.47 2.44 12.70
N ALA A 42 -6.71 2.86 12.96
CA ALA A 42 -7.16 3.17 14.32
C ALA A 42 -7.08 1.93 15.23
N VAL A 43 -7.45 0.75 14.71
CA VAL A 43 -7.34 -0.52 15.43
C VAL A 43 -5.87 -0.88 15.69
N GLU A 44 -4.97 -0.72 14.72
CA GLU A 44 -3.53 -0.97 14.92
C GLU A 44 -2.93 -0.05 15.99
N VAL A 45 -3.22 1.24 15.93
CA VAL A 45 -2.73 2.21 16.92
C VAL A 45 -3.31 1.90 18.29
N GLY A 46 -4.62 1.65 18.38
CA GLY A 46 -5.28 1.27 19.63
C GLY A 46 -4.67 -0.01 20.22
N MET A 47 -4.43 -1.03 19.39
CA MET A 47 -3.76 -2.26 19.80
C MET A 47 -2.33 -1.98 20.28
N GLY A 48 -1.56 -1.16 19.57
CA GLY A 48 -0.19 -0.79 19.97
C GLY A 48 -0.11 0.00 21.28
N VAL A 49 -1.13 0.80 21.59
CA VAL A 49 -1.20 1.58 22.85
C VAL A 49 -1.67 0.72 24.03
N ILE A 50 -2.68 -0.14 23.81
CA ILE A 50 -3.32 -0.93 24.87
C ILE A 50 -2.45 -2.12 25.27
N PHE A 51 -1.92 -2.86 24.29
CA PHE A 51 -1.18 -4.08 24.57
C PHE A 51 0.31 -3.81 24.77
N LYS A 52 0.72 -3.73 26.04
CA LYS A 52 2.12 -3.64 26.43
C LYS A 52 2.84 -4.97 26.23
N ARG A 53 4.17 -4.89 26.01
CA ARG A 53 5.04 -6.05 25.87
C ARG A 53 4.85 -7.01 27.05
N SER A 54 4.44 -8.24 26.75
CA SER A 54 4.39 -9.35 27.71
C SER A 54 5.11 -10.55 27.10
N GLU A 55 5.66 -11.45 27.91
CA GLU A 55 6.36 -12.64 27.41
C GLU A 55 5.42 -13.83 27.14
N THR A 56 4.11 -13.56 27.02
CA THR A 56 3.09 -14.59 26.83
C THR A 56 2.86 -14.87 25.34
N PHE A 57 2.30 -16.04 25.03
CA PHE A 57 1.82 -16.42 23.69
C PHE A 57 1.03 -15.30 22.99
N THR A 58 0.25 -14.54 23.75
CA THR A 58 -0.51 -13.36 23.30
C THR A 58 0.36 -12.33 22.57
N TRP A 59 1.60 -12.12 22.99
CA TRP A 59 2.49 -11.12 22.38
C TRP A 59 2.95 -11.50 20.97
N THR A 60 3.25 -12.79 20.75
CA THR A 60 3.57 -13.28 19.40
C THR A 60 2.37 -13.15 18.46
N ALA A 61 1.17 -13.48 18.94
CA ALA A 61 -0.06 -13.30 18.17
C ALA A 61 -0.32 -11.82 17.79
N ILE A 62 -0.08 -10.88 18.72
CA ILE A 62 -0.20 -9.44 18.46
C ILE A 62 0.78 -8.99 17.36
N LYS A 63 2.05 -9.41 17.42
CA LYS A 63 3.05 -9.07 16.38
C LYS A 63 2.62 -9.54 15.00
N TRP A 64 2.17 -10.79 14.89
CA TRP A 64 1.68 -11.33 13.62
C TRP A 64 0.43 -10.61 13.12
N THR A 65 -0.49 -10.28 14.01
CA THR A 65 -1.69 -9.49 13.67
C THR A 65 -1.30 -8.12 13.12
N PHE A 66 -0.34 -7.44 13.74
CA PHE A 66 0.17 -6.14 13.28
C PHE A 66 0.77 -6.24 11.88
N ILE A 67 1.60 -7.26 11.62
CA ILE A 67 2.20 -7.49 10.30
C ILE A 67 1.12 -7.72 9.24
N VAL A 68 0.13 -8.58 9.52
CA VAL A 68 -0.95 -8.88 8.58
C VAL A 68 -1.80 -7.65 8.29
N MET A 69 -2.20 -6.88 9.31
CA MET A 69 -2.97 -5.65 9.12
C MET A 69 -2.19 -4.63 8.29
N THR A 70 -0.88 -4.47 8.55
CA THR A 70 -0.02 -3.59 7.74
C THR A 70 0.06 -4.04 6.29
N LEU A 71 0.21 -5.34 6.01
CA LEU A 71 0.23 -5.88 4.63
C LEU A 71 -1.10 -5.68 3.91
N VAL A 72 -2.22 -5.90 4.60
CA VAL A 72 -3.56 -5.66 4.04
C VAL A 72 -3.71 -4.19 3.65
N LYS A 73 -3.32 -3.25 4.52
CA LYS A 73 -3.35 -1.82 4.19
C LYS A 73 -2.49 -1.50 2.98
N ALA A 74 -1.25 -1.99 2.95
CA ALA A 74 -0.33 -1.77 1.83
C ALA A 74 -0.93 -2.24 0.50
N ALA A 75 -1.57 -3.42 0.49
CA ALA A 75 -2.24 -3.95 -0.69
C ALA A 75 -3.39 -3.03 -1.18
N TYR A 76 -4.25 -2.57 -0.27
CA TYR A 76 -5.34 -1.64 -0.62
C TYR A 76 -4.83 -0.29 -1.12
N ILE A 77 -3.76 0.26 -0.53
CA ILE A 77 -3.14 1.52 -0.98
C ILE A 77 -2.60 1.36 -2.41
N VAL A 78 -1.83 0.30 -2.69
CA VAL A 78 -1.25 0.06 -4.01
C VAL A 78 -2.33 -0.20 -5.06
N LEU A 79 -3.33 -1.01 -4.75
CA LEU A 79 -4.36 -1.36 -5.73
C LEU A 79 -5.33 -0.21 -6.01
N VAL A 80 -5.67 0.60 -5.01
CA VAL A 80 -6.75 1.61 -5.12
C VAL A 80 -6.21 3.04 -5.22
N PHE A 81 -5.35 3.48 -4.29
CA PHE A 81 -4.87 4.87 -4.30
C PHE A 81 -3.80 5.13 -5.34
N MET A 82 -2.93 4.16 -5.60
CA MET A 82 -1.96 4.25 -6.70
C MET A 82 -2.59 3.89 -8.05
N HIS A 83 -3.89 3.58 -8.08
CA HIS A 83 -4.65 3.16 -9.27
C HIS A 83 -4.10 1.94 -9.99
N LEU A 84 -3.18 1.21 -9.36
CA LEU A 84 -2.42 0.15 -10.01
C LEU A 84 -3.29 -1.08 -10.27
N GLY A 85 -4.40 -1.24 -9.54
CA GLY A 85 -5.36 -2.33 -9.72
C GLY A 85 -5.94 -2.38 -11.13
N ASP A 86 -6.33 -1.22 -11.65
CA ASP A 86 -7.06 -1.04 -12.90
C ASP A 86 -6.11 -0.79 -14.11
N GLU A 87 -4.79 -0.86 -13.88
CA GLU A 87 -3.75 -0.54 -14.85
C GLU A 87 -3.17 -1.80 -15.55
N ARG A 88 -2.50 -1.61 -16.70
CA ARG A 88 -1.88 -2.69 -17.47
C ARG A 88 -0.91 -3.52 -16.63
N SER A 89 -0.96 -4.84 -16.82
CA SER A 89 -0.11 -5.78 -16.05
C SER A 89 1.39 -5.49 -16.17
N ASN A 90 1.86 -4.93 -17.29
CA ASN A 90 3.27 -4.57 -17.44
C ASN A 90 3.66 -3.41 -16.53
N LEU A 91 2.86 -2.34 -16.49
CA LEU A 91 3.13 -1.18 -15.63
C LEU A 91 3.07 -1.56 -14.14
N LYS A 92 2.10 -2.41 -13.77
CA LYS A 92 2.00 -3.00 -12.44
C LYS A 92 3.28 -3.73 -12.03
N ARG A 93 3.83 -4.60 -12.89
CA ARG A 93 5.07 -5.34 -12.60
C ARG A 93 6.29 -4.43 -12.51
N VAL A 94 6.39 -3.43 -13.39
CA VAL A 94 7.50 -2.46 -13.38
C VAL A 94 7.56 -1.68 -12.08
N ILE A 95 6.41 -1.37 -11.48
CA ILE A 95 6.35 -0.66 -10.19
C ILE A 95 6.53 -1.65 -9.03
N VAL A 96 5.79 -2.77 -9.00
CA VAL A 96 5.78 -3.68 -7.84
C VAL A 96 7.08 -4.48 -7.69
N ALA A 97 7.69 -4.94 -8.78
CA ALA A 97 8.89 -5.78 -8.74
C ALA A 97 10.11 -5.12 -8.05
N PRO A 98 10.53 -3.89 -8.39
CA PRO A 98 11.65 -3.25 -7.72
C PRO A 98 11.38 -2.99 -6.23
N TYR A 99 10.14 -2.63 -5.86
CA TYR A 99 9.76 -2.47 -4.46
C TYR A 99 9.83 -3.80 -3.68
N LEU A 100 9.33 -4.89 -4.26
CA LEU A 100 9.41 -6.21 -3.61
C LEU A 100 10.86 -6.69 -3.48
N LEU A 101 11.68 -6.50 -4.51
CA LEU A 101 13.10 -6.81 -4.45
C LEU A 101 13.78 -6.01 -3.34
N PHE A 102 13.54 -4.70 -3.30
CA PHE A 102 14.12 -3.81 -2.31
C PHE A 102 13.73 -4.19 -0.88
N ILE A 103 12.44 -4.42 -0.60
CA ILE A 103 11.97 -4.86 0.72
C ILE A 103 12.58 -6.21 1.10
N SER A 104 12.63 -7.16 0.17
CA SER A 104 13.24 -8.48 0.42
C SER A 104 14.72 -8.37 0.75
N TYR A 105 15.43 -7.47 0.06
CA TYR A 105 16.85 -7.19 0.33
C TYR A 105 17.06 -6.52 1.69
N LEU A 106 16.19 -5.58 2.10
CA LEU A 106 16.24 -4.99 3.44
C LEU A 106 16.01 -6.04 4.53
N ILE A 107 15.06 -6.95 4.33
CA ILE A 107 14.82 -8.07 5.27
C ILE A 107 16.06 -8.97 5.34
N PHE A 108 16.66 -9.31 4.19
CA PHE A 108 17.88 -10.12 4.14
C PHE A 108 19.02 -9.49 4.94
N ILE A 109 19.31 -8.19 4.74
CA ILE A 109 20.34 -7.48 5.50
C ILE A 109 19.99 -7.46 6.99
N ALA A 110 18.77 -7.06 7.36
CA ALA A 110 18.38 -6.93 8.76
C ALA A 110 18.52 -8.25 9.53
N ILE A 111 18.21 -9.38 8.89
CA ILE A 111 18.38 -10.71 9.46
C ILE A 111 19.87 -11.06 9.55
N THR A 112 20.63 -10.87 8.47
CA THR A 112 22.06 -11.26 8.41
C THR A 112 22.89 -10.47 9.42
N GLU A 113 22.75 -9.15 9.43
CA GLU A 113 23.44 -8.26 10.38
C GLU A 113 22.96 -8.51 11.82
N GLY A 114 21.65 -8.76 12.00
CA GLY A 114 21.08 -9.08 13.31
C GLY A 114 21.67 -10.34 13.93
N PHE A 115 21.83 -11.41 13.14
CA PHE A 115 22.50 -12.63 13.59
C PHE A 115 24.00 -12.43 13.79
N GLY A 116 24.68 -11.72 12.89
CA GLY A 116 26.11 -11.43 13.05
C GLY A 116 26.44 -10.64 14.33
N HIS A 117 25.59 -9.67 14.69
CA HIS A 117 25.70 -8.95 15.96
C HIS A 117 25.45 -9.85 17.17
N LEU A 118 24.45 -10.73 17.11
CA LEU A 118 24.14 -11.67 18.19
C LEU A 118 25.31 -12.64 18.43
N ASP A 119 25.86 -13.22 17.36
CA ASP A 119 26.99 -14.15 17.44
C ASP A 119 28.23 -13.47 18.03
N SER A 120 28.52 -12.24 17.59
CA SER A 120 29.61 -11.43 18.14
C SER A 120 29.43 -11.18 19.63
N TYR A 121 28.23 -10.81 20.07
CA TYR A 121 27.95 -10.61 21.49
C TYR A 121 28.20 -11.89 22.30
N THR A 122 27.73 -13.05 21.82
CA THR A 122 27.92 -14.33 22.55
C THR A 122 29.36 -14.87 22.54
N THR A 123 30.20 -14.42 21.61
CA THR A 123 31.59 -14.89 21.48
C THR A 123 32.55 -14.02 22.30
N PHE A 124 32.29 -12.71 22.40
CA PHE A 124 33.19 -11.75 23.04
C PHE A 124 32.74 -11.28 24.43
N HIS A 125 31.52 -11.63 24.87
CA HIS A 125 30.97 -11.37 26.20
C HIS A 125 30.35 -12.64 26.80
#